data_AF-A0A094KNW2-F1
#
_entry.id   AF-A0A094KNW2-F1
#
_cell.length_a   1.000
_cell.length_b   1.000
_cell.length_c   1.000
_cell.angle_alpha   90.00
_cell.angle_beta   90.00
_cell.angle_gamma   90.00
#
_symmetry.space_group_name_H-M   'P 1'
#
loop_
_entity.id
_entity.type
_entity.pdbx_description
1 polymer ?
#
loop_
_entity_poly.entity_id
_entity_poly.type
_entity_poly.pdbx_seq_one_letter_code
_entity_poly.pdbx_strand_id
1 'polypeptide(L)' 'TDFCGPPKTIPHASLRLNKQYYLGQVLHFKCQSGYDKRSPTSGTRTCQKVNGQITWTPLNMQCTNDSS' A
#
# COMPACT_ATOMS: atom_id res chain seq x y z
N THR A 1 -17.24 -11.41 -9.72
CA THR A 1 -15.77 -11.32 -9.63
C THR A 1 -15.43 -10.36 -8.51
N ASP A 2 -14.76 -10.85 -7.47
CA ASP A 2 -14.41 -10.07 -6.27
C ASP A 2 -13.15 -9.24 -6.54
N PHE A 3 -13.28 -7.91 -6.56
CA PHE A 3 -12.19 -6.97 -6.77
C PHE A 3 -12.04 -6.02 -5.58
N CYS A 4 -10.81 -5.62 -5.29
CA CYS A 4 -10.59 -4.45 -4.45
C CYS A 4 -10.82 -3.17 -5.27
N GLY A 5 -11.34 -2.13 -4.61
CA GLY A 5 -11.27 -0.78 -5.14
C GLY A 5 -9.82 -0.27 -5.24
N PRO A 6 -9.61 0.92 -5.82
CA PRO A 6 -8.29 1.54 -5.84
C PRO A 6 -7.71 1.64 -4.41
N PRO A 7 -6.45 1.22 -4.18
CA PRO A 7 -5.82 1.27 -2.88
C PRO A 7 -5.65 2.73 -2.43
N LYS A 8 -5.69 2.99 -1.11
CA LYS A 8 -5.26 4.29 -0.60
C LYS A 8 -3.81 4.54 -1.02
N THR A 9 -3.57 5.71 -1.61
CA THR A 9 -2.23 6.19 -1.92
C THR A 9 -1.51 6.58 -0.63
N ILE A 10 -0.21 6.29 -0.58
CA ILE A 10 0.67 6.77 0.49
C ILE A 10 1.45 7.94 -0.11
N PRO A 11 1.39 9.14 0.51
CA PRO A 11 2.16 10.28 0.02
C PRO A 11 3.65 9.93 0.03
N HIS A 12 4.37 10.36 -0.99
CA HIS A 12 5.79 10.07 -1.18
C HIS A 12 6.15 8.58 -1.27
N ALA A 13 5.19 7.71 -1.62
CA ALA A 13 5.45 6.31 -1.92
C ALA A 13 5.22 6.01 -3.41
N SER A 14 6.11 5.20 -3.97
CA SER A 14 5.96 4.60 -5.29
C SER A 14 5.12 3.32 -5.18
N LEU A 15 4.04 3.26 -5.96
CA LEU A 15 3.21 2.08 -6.14
C LEU A 15 3.08 1.79 -7.63
N ARG A 16 3.21 0.52 -8.03
CA ARG A 16 2.81 0.08 -9.38
C ARG A 16 1.29 -0.02 -9.43
N LEU A 17 0.66 1.02 -9.98
CA LEU A 17 -0.78 1.03 -10.25
C LEU A 17 -1.09 0.04 -11.38
N ASN A 18 -1.88 -0.99 -11.07
CA ASN A 18 -2.44 -1.89 -12.07
C ASN A 18 -3.82 -1.40 -12.48
N LYS A 19 -4.24 -1.69 -13.73
CA LYS A 19 -5.59 -1.37 -14.20
C LYS A 19 -6.70 -2.14 -13.45
N GLN A 20 -6.36 -3.28 -12.85
CA GLN A 20 -7.30 -4.16 -12.15
C GLN A 20 -6.70 -4.65 -10.84
N TYR A 21 -7.52 -4.69 -9.78
CA TYR A 21 -7.13 -5.15 -8.45
C TYR A 21 -7.97 -6.35 -8.03
N TYR A 22 -7.47 -7.55 -8.28
CA TYR A 22 -8.16 -8.80 -7.93
C TYR A 22 -7.98 -9.16 -6.44
N LEU A 23 -8.94 -9.91 -5.90
CA LEU A 23 -8.84 -10.51 -4.57
C LEU A 23 -7.58 -11.39 -4.49
N GLY A 24 -6.79 -11.23 -3.43
CA GLY A 24 -5.49 -11.87 -3.26
C GLY A 24 -4.30 -11.11 -3.87
N GLN A 25 -4.52 -10.03 -4.64
CA GLN A 25 -3.42 -9.27 -5.20
C GLN A 25 -2.57 -8.61 -4.11
N VAL A 26 -1.24 -8.72 -4.24
CA VAL A 26 -0.27 -8.08 -3.36
C VAL A 26 0.32 -6.85 -4.05
N LEU A 27 0.15 -5.71 -3.43
CA LEU A 27 0.72 -4.43 -3.84
C LEU A 27 1.96 -4.13 -3.03
N HIS A 28 3.03 -3.73 -3.70
CA HIS A 28 4.29 -3.34 -3.07
C HIS A 28 4.43 -1.82 -3.10
N PHE A 29 4.53 -1.24 -1.91
CA PHE A 29 4.79 0.18 -1.68
C PHE A 29 6.25 0.35 -1.27
N LYS A 30 6.88 1.38 -1.83
CA LYS A 30 8.25 1.78 -1.45
C LYS A 30 8.31 3.29 -1.36
N CYS A 31 8.88 3.83 -0.29
CA CYS A 31 9.10 5.27 -0.19
C CYS A 31 9.99 5.76 -1.33
N GLN A 32 9.68 6.96 -1.81
CA GLN A 32 10.54 7.68 -2.72
C GLN A 32 11.81 8.08 -1.99
N SER A 33 12.92 8.14 -2.74
CA SER A 33 14.21 8.58 -2.22
C SER A 33 14.08 9.97 -1.60
N GLY A 34 14.53 10.13 -0.36
CA GLY A 34 14.44 11.36 0.42
C GLY A 34 13.28 11.38 1.42
N TYR A 35 12.32 10.47 1.30
CA TYR A 35 11.21 10.26 2.25
C TYR A 35 11.26 8.89 2.94
N ASP A 36 12.40 8.20 2.80
CA ASP A 36 12.71 6.92 3.42
C ASP A 36 13.49 7.08 4.74
N LYS A 37 13.41 8.26 5.38
CA LYS A 37 14.15 8.54 6.62
C LYS A 37 13.64 7.76 7.83
N ARG A 38 12.39 7.32 7.80
CA ARG A 38 11.76 6.54 8.87
C ARG A 38 11.36 5.15 8.40
N SER A 39 11.71 4.13 9.17
CA SER A 39 11.22 2.78 8.94
C SER A 39 9.76 2.63 9.40
N PRO A 40 8.92 1.86 8.70
CA PRO A 40 9.23 1.08 7.50
C PRO A 40 9.27 1.92 6.22
N THR A 41 10.31 1.75 5.40
CA THR A 41 10.50 2.45 4.11
C THR A 41 9.90 1.70 2.92
N SER A 42 9.38 0.50 3.17
CA SER A 42 8.67 -0.34 2.22
C SER A 42 7.62 -1.17 2.94
N GLY A 43 6.55 -1.53 2.24
CA GLY A 43 5.47 -2.32 2.81
C GLY A 43 4.58 -2.91 1.73
N THR A 44 3.74 -3.86 2.13
CA THR A 44 2.83 -4.54 1.21
C THR A 44 1.39 -4.42 1.67
N ARG A 45 0.47 -4.31 0.71
CA ARG A 45 -0.96 -4.45 0.95
C ARG A 45 -1.50 -5.60 0.14
N THR A 46 -2.30 -6.43 0.79
CA THR A 46 -2.98 -7.54 0.12
C THR A 46 -4.46 -7.23 0.05
N CYS A 47 -5.08 -7.50 -1.10
CA CYS A 47 -6.52 -7.45 -1.22
C CYS A 47 -7.11 -8.69 -0.56
N GLN A 48 -7.82 -8.55 0.55
CA GLN A 48 -8.40 -9.69 1.28
C GLN A 48 -9.86 -9.46 1.63
N LYS A 49 -10.62 -10.55 1.72
CA LYS A 49 -12.01 -10.51 2.19
C LYS A 49 -12.00 -10.72 3.70
N VAL A 50 -12.24 -9.65 4.45
CA VAL A 50 -12.29 -9.67 5.92
C VAL A 50 -13.75 -9.49 6.33
N ASN A 51 -14.30 -10.44 7.09
CA ASN A 51 -15.71 -10.43 7.51
C ASN A 51 -16.72 -10.25 6.35
N GLY A 52 -16.46 -10.88 5.21
CA GLY A 52 -17.32 -10.79 4.02
C GLY A 52 -17.11 -9.54 3.16
N GLN A 53 -16.33 -8.55 3.63
CA GLN A 53 -16.03 -7.33 2.89
C GLN A 53 -14.63 -7.39 2.27
N ILE A 54 -14.54 -7.11 0.97
CA ILE A 54 -13.26 -7.02 0.26
C ILE A 54 -12.61 -5.69 0.61
N THR A 55 -11.44 -5.73 1.24
CA THR A 55 -10.69 -4.54 1.62
C THR A 55 -9.19 -4.77 1.50
N TRP A 56 -8.44 -3.66 1.41
CA TRP A 56 -7.00 -3.71 1.50
C TRP A 56 -6.56 -3.92 2.94
N THR A 57 -5.58 -4.80 3.15
CA THR A 57 -4.98 -4.94 4.48
C THR A 57 -4.44 -3.60 4.99
N PRO A 58 -4.51 -3.35 6.30
CA PRO A 58 -3.90 -2.16 6.89
C PRO A 58 -2.39 -2.17 6.60
N LEU A 59 -1.86 -1.00 6.29
CA LEU A 59 -0.42 -0.78 6.13
C LEU A 59 -0.06 0.47 6.90
N ASN A 60 0.75 0.31 7.94
CA ASN A 60 1.25 1.34 8.84
C ASN A 60 2.63 1.83 8.36
N MET A 61 2.66 2.36 7.15
CA MET A 61 3.86 2.90 6.53
C MET A 61 3.66 4.39 6.29
N GLN A 62 4.66 5.20 6.63
CA GLN A 62 4.66 6.65 6.41
C GLN A 62 6.01 7.04 5.83
N CYS A 63 5.98 7.63 4.64
CA CYS A 63 7.18 8.14 3.99
C CYS A 63 7.38 9.59 4.43
N THR A 64 8.35 9.80 5.32
CA THR A 64 8.70 11.12 5.84
C THR A 64 10.16 11.40 5.57
N ASN A 65 10.46 12.65 5.25
CA ASN A 65 11.83 13.16 5.16
C ASN A 65 12.37 13.65 6.50
N ASP A 66 11.49 13.75 7.52
CA ASP A 66 11.85 14.10 8.88
C ASP A 66 12.63 12.95 9.53
N SER A 67 13.87 13.25 9.90
CA SER A 67 14.74 12.41 10.71
C SER A 67 14.68 12.91 12.15
N SER A 68 13.54 12.76 12.82
CA SER A 68 13.49 12.92 14.28
C SER A 68 14.33 11.87 14.97
#